data_AF-A0A5C9A9S3-F1
#
_entry.id   AF-A0A5C9A9S3-F1
#
_cell.length_a   1.000
_cell.length_b   1.000
_cell.length_c   1.000
_cell.angle_alpha   90.00
_cell.angle_beta   90.00
_cell.angle_gamma   90.00
#
_symmetry.space_group_name_H-M   'P 1'
#
loop_
_entity.id
_entity.type
_entity.pdbx_description
1 polymer ?
#
loop_
_entity_poly.entity_id
_entity_poly.type
_entity_poly.pdbx_seq_one_letter_code
_entity_poly.pdbx_strand_id
1 'polypeptide(L)'
;MSNTDASGEKRVTGTSERREQIIQRLRQQGSVQVNDLSALYGVSTVTIRNDLAFLEKQGIAVRAYGGALICDSTTPSVEPSVEDKSALNTAMKRSVAKAAVELIQPGHRVILDSGTTTFEIARLMRKHTDVIAMTNGMNVANALLEAEGVELLMTGGHLRRQSQSFY
;
A
#
# COMPACT_ATOMS: atom_id res chain seq x y z
N MET A 1 50.67 -16.20 -21.00
CA MET A 1 50.76 -16.44 -19.54
C MET A 1 50.51 -15.10 -18.86
N SER A 2 49.48 -14.82 -18.09
CA SER A 2 48.31 -15.56 -17.59
C SER A 2 47.25 -14.51 -17.24
N ASN A 3 45.98 -14.83 -17.42
CA ASN A 3 44.84 -14.19 -16.76
C ASN A 3 45.11 -13.94 -15.27
N THR A 4 44.52 -12.92 -14.66
CA THR A 4 43.39 -13.15 -13.73
C THR A 4 42.55 -11.89 -13.51
N ASP A 5 41.26 -12.15 -13.44
CA ASP A 5 40.10 -11.28 -13.31
C ASP A 5 40.13 -10.31 -12.11
N ALA A 6 39.79 -9.04 -12.38
CA ALA A 6 39.33 -8.11 -11.36
C ALA A 6 37.80 -8.20 -11.24
N SER A 7 37.30 -9.33 -10.75
CA SER A 7 35.91 -9.43 -10.29
C SER A 7 35.80 -8.72 -8.94
N GLY A 8 35.21 -7.53 -8.91
CA GLY A 8 34.93 -6.81 -7.67
C GLY A 8 34.03 -7.64 -6.75
N GLU A 9 34.60 -8.16 -5.66
CA GLU A 9 33.85 -8.79 -4.59
C GLU A 9 32.87 -7.75 -4.00
N LYS A 10 31.57 -7.92 -4.27
CA LYS A 10 30.52 -7.21 -3.53
C LYS A 10 30.58 -7.68 -2.08
N ARG A 11 31.32 -6.94 -1.27
CA ARG A 11 31.41 -7.17 0.18
C ARG A 11 30.01 -7.06 0.76
N VAL A 12 29.45 -8.17 1.24
CA VAL A 12 28.14 -8.19 1.88
C VAL A 12 28.21 -7.32 3.12
N THR A 13 27.53 -6.17 3.11
CA THR A 13 27.48 -5.23 4.22
C THR A 13 26.93 -5.93 5.47
N GLY A 14 27.62 -5.82 6.60
CA GLY A 14 27.19 -6.42 7.86
C GLY A 14 25.82 -5.90 8.28
N THR A 15 25.02 -6.70 8.99
CA THR A 15 23.63 -6.34 9.34
C THR A 15 23.52 -5.02 10.10
N SER A 16 24.40 -4.74 11.06
CA SER A 16 24.39 -3.49 11.82
C SER A 16 24.73 -2.28 10.95
N GLU A 17 25.77 -2.41 10.11
CA GLU A 17 26.18 -1.35 9.18
C GLU A 17 25.09 -1.07 8.14
N ARG A 18 24.46 -2.12 7.59
CA ARG A 18 23.35 -2.00 6.65
C ARG A 18 22.16 -1.27 7.28
N ARG A 19 21.82 -1.59 8.53
CA ARG A 19 20.74 -0.89 9.26
C ARG A 19 21.06 0.59 9.47
N GLU A 20 22.29 0.92 9.86
CA GLU A 20 22.72 2.32 10.01
C GLU A 20 22.59 3.10 8.69
N GLN A 21 23.02 2.50 7.58
CA GLN A 21 22.87 3.10 6.25
C GLN A 21 21.40 3.24 5.82
N ILE A 22 20.53 2.28 6.17
CA ILE A 22 19.08 2.39 5.95
C ILE A 22 18.49 3.55 6.76
N ILE A 23 18.91 3.75 8.02
CA ILE A 23 18.47 4.87 8.87
C ILE A 23 18.89 6.20 8.23
N GLN A 24 20.13 6.32 7.75
CA GLN A 24 20.61 7.53 7.08
C GLN A 24 19.78 7.84 5.82
N ARG A 25 19.48 6.83 5.01
CA ARG A 25 18.62 6.99 3.82
C ARG A 25 17.20 7.41 4.20
N LEU A 26 16.61 6.79 5.22
CA LEU A 26 15.31 7.18 5.77
C LEU A 26 15.31 8.64 6.22
N ARG A 27 16.39 9.13 6.86
CA ARG A 27 16.53 10.54 7.27
C ARG A 27 16.66 11.50 6.09
N GLN A 28 17.36 11.11 5.04
CA GLN A 28 17.59 11.96 3.87
C GLN A 28 16.40 11.99 2.91
N GLN A 29 15.71 10.87 2.75
CA GLN A 29 14.71 10.65 1.69
C GLN A 29 13.27 10.54 2.24
N GLY A 30 13.11 10.41 3.56
CA GLY A 30 11.82 10.21 4.23
C GLY A 30 11.19 8.82 4.03
N SER A 31 11.61 8.08 3.00
CA SER A 31 11.09 6.75 2.65
C SER A 31 12.12 5.90 1.94
N VAL A 32 11.96 4.57 2.01
CA VAL A 32 12.78 3.58 1.30
C VAL A 32 11.93 2.41 0.81
N GLN A 33 12.33 1.79 -0.31
CA GLN A 33 11.66 0.62 -0.89
C GLN A 33 12.48 -0.67 -0.69
N VAL A 34 11.79 -1.77 -0.39
CA VAL A 34 12.44 -3.08 -0.11
C VAL A 34 13.25 -3.57 -1.31
N ASN A 35 12.71 -3.42 -2.52
CA ASN A 35 13.38 -3.89 -3.74
C ASN A 35 14.66 -3.09 -4.02
N ASP A 36 14.63 -1.78 -3.82
CA ASP A 36 15.78 -0.90 -4.04
C ASP A 36 16.91 -1.22 -3.05
N LEU A 37 16.58 -1.38 -1.76
CA LEU A 37 17.55 -1.76 -0.73
C LEU A 37 18.10 -3.18 -0.96
N SER A 38 17.26 -4.11 -1.43
CA SER A 38 17.68 -5.47 -1.76
C SER A 38 18.71 -5.48 -2.89
N ALA A 39 18.46 -4.72 -3.96
CA ALA A 39 19.39 -4.56 -5.07
C ALA A 39 20.68 -3.83 -4.65
N LEU A 40 20.55 -2.78 -3.85
CA LEU A 40 21.67 -1.96 -3.37
C LEU A 40 22.65 -2.75 -2.50
N TYR A 41 22.13 -3.49 -1.51
CA TYR A 41 22.97 -4.23 -0.56
C TYR A 41 23.26 -5.67 -0.98
N GLY A 42 22.68 -6.14 -2.11
CA GLY A 42 22.87 -7.49 -2.60
C GLY A 42 22.32 -8.57 -1.67
N VAL A 43 21.27 -8.27 -0.89
CA VAL A 43 20.64 -9.19 0.04
C VAL A 43 19.19 -9.47 -0.36
N SER A 44 18.60 -10.55 0.14
CA SER A 44 17.21 -10.89 -0.19
C SER A 44 16.22 -9.84 0.31
N THR A 45 15.06 -9.74 -0.37
CA THR A 45 13.94 -8.90 0.11
C THR A 45 13.46 -9.31 1.50
N VAL A 46 13.57 -10.58 1.88
CA VAL A 46 13.27 -11.08 3.24
C VAL A 46 14.25 -10.51 4.27
N THR A 47 15.54 -10.43 3.94
CA THR A 47 16.56 -9.80 4.79
C THR A 47 16.24 -8.32 5.02
N ILE A 48 15.90 -7.58 3.97
CA ILE A 48 15.50 -6.17 4.11
C ILE A 48 14.21 -6.03 4.92
N ARG A 49 13.19 -6.87 4.69
CA ARG A 49 11.96 -6.86 5.50
C ARG A 49 12.27 -7.09 6.99
N ASN A 50 13.21 -7.99 7.31
CA ASN A 50 13.64 -8.23 8.69
C ASN A 50 14.39 -7.03 9.28
N ASP A 51 15.24 -6.36 8.49
CA ASP A 51 15.92 -5.14 8.93
C ASP A 51 14.93 -3.99 9.18
N LEU A 52 13.95 -3.79 8.29
CA LEU A 52 12.90 -2.79 8.47
C LEU A 52 11.99 -3.13 9.67
N ALA A 53 11.66 -4.40 9.88
CA ALA A 53 10.91 -4.83 11.07
C ALA A 53 11.70 -4.61 12.37
N PHE A 54 13.02 -4.76 12.33
CA PHE A 54 13.87 -4.41 13.48
C PHE A 54 13.83 -2.90 13.76
N LEU A 55 13.97 -2.07 12.73
CA LEU A 55 13.93 -0.60 12.88
C LEU A 55 12.56 -0.09 13.32
N GLU A 56 11.48 -0.74 12.89
CA GLU A 56 10.12 -0.46 13.36
C GLU A 56 9.94 -0.78 14.85
N LYS A 57 10.46 -1.92 15.33
CA LYS A 57 10.46 -2.23 16.76
C LYS A 57 11.25 -1.23 17.61
N GLN A 58 12.22 -0.55 17.02
CA GLN A 58 12.99 0.52 17.66
C GLN A 58 12.32 1.90 17.53
N GLY A 59 11.18 2.01 16.86
CA GLY A 59 10.49 3.28 16.62
C GLY A 59 11.22 4.22 15.67
N ILE A 60 12.13 3.71 14.83
CA ILE A 60 12.94 4.51 13.90
C ILE A 60 12.28 4.59 12.51
N ALA A 61 11.48 3.58 12.17
CA ALA A 61 10.80 3.49 10.89
C ALA A 61 9.36 2.98 11.06
N VAL A 62 8.48 3.30 10.12
CA VAL A 62 7.13 2.74 10.05
C VAL A 62 7.02 1.96 8.75
N ARG A 63 6.60 0.69 8.79
CA ARG A 63 6.44 -0.09 7.56
C ARG A 63 5.29 0.46 6.72
N ALA A 64 5.51 0.51 5.41
CA ALA A 64 4.52 0.93 4.41
C ALA A 64 4.49 -0.05 3.24
N TYR A 65 3.59 0.16 2.27
CA TYR A 65 3.45 -0.70 1.09
C TYR A 65 4.80 -0.87 0.36
N GLY A 66 5.39 -2.06 0.47
CA GLY A 66 6.66 -2.40 -0.18
C GLY A 66 7.93 -1.80 0.44
N GLY A 67 7.85 -1.08 1.56
CA GLY A 67 8.95 -0.26 2.06
C GLY A 67 8.82 0.16 3.53
N ALA A 68 9.50 1.24 3.89
CA ALA A 68 9.34 1.91 5.18
C ALA A 68 9.50 3.43 5.06
N LEU A 69 8.84 4.14 5.96
CA LEU A 69 8.91 5.60 6.14
C LEU A 69 9.72 5.92 7.39
N ILE A 70 10.35 7.10 7.44
CA ILE A 70 11.00 7.54 8.68
C ILE A 70 9.95 7.80 9.75
N CYS A 71 10.22 7.32 10.97
CA CYS A 71 9.45 7.70 12.14
C CYS A 71 10.08 8.98 12.70
N ASP A 72 9.75 10.13 12.13
CA ASP A 72 10.15 11.42 12.69
C ASP A 72 9.08 11.87 13.70
N SER A 73 9.45 11.94 14.97
CA SER A 73 8.58 12.44 16.04
C SER A 73 8.26 13.94 15.91
N THR A 74 8.96 14.66 15.02
CA THR A 74 8.76 16.10 14.80
C THR A 74 7.89 16.43 13.60
N THR A 75 7.65 15.48 12.69
CA THR A 75 6.68 15.60 11.61
C THR A 75 5.87 14.31 11.52
N PRO A 76 4.66 14.26 12.11
CA PRO A 76 3.77 13.16 11.76
C PRO A 76 3.60 13.21 10.25
N SER A 77 4.02 12.16 9.55
CA SER A 77 3.53 11.88 8.21
C SER A 77 2.04 11.62 8.40
N VAL A 78 1.25 12.70 8.44
CA VAL A 78 -0.19 12.63 8.56
C VAL A 78 -0.63 11.97 7.28
N GLU A 79 -0.93 10.67 7.35
CA GLU A 79 -1.55 9.99 6.23
C GLU A 79 -2.81 10.78 5.91
N PRO A 80 -2.95 11.33 4.69
CA PRO A 80 -4.12 12.12 4.34
C PRO A 80 -5.37 11.27 4.56
N SER A 81 -6.38 11.87 5.19
CA SER A 81 -7.66 11.20 5.43
C SER A 81 -8.33 10.79 4.11
N VAL A 82 -9.33 9.91 4.18
CA VAL A 82 -10.15 9.58 2.99
C VAL A 82 -10.77 10.85 2.42
N GLU A 83 -11.21 11.76 3.28
CA GLU A 83 -11.76 13.07 2.95
C GLU A 83 -10.74 13.93 2.20
N ASP A 84 -9.51 14.07 2.70
CA ASP A 84 -8.44 14.83 2.04
C ASP A 84 -8.14 14.26 0.64
N LYS A 85 -8.13 12.93 0.52
CA LYS A 85 -7.87 12.25 -0.74
C LYS A 85 -9.05 12.35 -1.71
N SER A 86 -10.28 12.55 -1.25
CA SER A 86 -11.49 12.47 -2.07
C SER A 86 -11.56 13.55 -3.15
N ALA A 87 -11.07 14.76 -2.84
CA ALA A 87 -11.04 15.91 -3.75
C ALA A 87 -9.87 15.87 -4.75
N LEU A 88 -8.86 15.04 -4.50
CA LEU A 88 -7.69 14.94 -5.37
C LEU A 88 -7.97 14.05 -6.58
N ASN A 89 -7.61 14.53 -7.77
CA ASN A 89 -7.64 13.77 -9.03
C ASN A 89 -9.00 13.10 -9.32
N THR A 90 -10.11 13.69 -8.87
CA THR A 90 -11.45 13.09 -8.96
C THR A 90 -11.83 12.73 -10.40
N ALA A 91 -11.48 13.56 -11.38
CA ALA A 91 -11.75 13.29 -12.80
C ALA A 91 -11.03 12.02 -13.28
N MET A 92 -9.76 11.85 -12.90
CA MET A 92 -8.97 10.66 -13.24
C MET A 92 -9.54 9.41 -12.56
N LYS A 93 -9.89 9.51 -11.27
CA LYS A 93 -10.51 8.39 -10.53
C LYS A 93 -11.83 7.96 -11.16
N ARG A 94 -12.66 8.90 -11.59
CA ARG A 94 -13.90 8.60 -12.34
C ARG A 94 -13.62 7.95 -13.69
N SER A 95 -12.56 8.35 -14.39
CA SER A 95 -12.16 7.73 -15.65
C SER A 95 -11.78 6.25 -15.44
N VAL A 96 -10.94 5.98 -14.42
CA VAL A 96 -10.58 4.62 -14.02
C VAL A 96 -11.82 3.83 -13.61
N ALA A 97 -12.72 4.46 -12.84
CA ALA A 97 -13.93 3.81 -12.38
C ALA A 97 -14.84 3.36 -13.53
N LYS A 98 -15.04 4.21 -14.55
CA LYS A 98 -15.81 3.86 -15.75
C LYS A 98 -15.24 2.64 -16.47
N ALA A 99 -13.93 2.65 -16.73
CA ALA A 99 -13.27 1.53 -17.38
C ALA A 99 -13.36 0.24 -16.54
N ALA A 100 -13.23 0.35 -15.21
CA ALA A 100 -13.31 -0.81 -14.32
C ALA A 100 -14.71 -1.44 -14.30
N VAL A 101 -15.78 -0.63 -14.23
CA VAL A 101 -17.15 -1.18 -14.17
C VAL A 101 -17.62 -1.82 -15.47
N GLU A 102 -17.06 -1.43 -16.62
CA GLU A 102 -17.31 -2.09 -17.90
C GLU A 102 -16.79 -3.53 -17.94
N LEU A 103 -15.84 -3.88 -17.08
CA LEU A 103 -15.28 -5.23 -16.96
C LEU A 103 -16.07 -6.13 -16.01
N ILE A 104 -17.02 -5.57 -15.23
CA ILE A 104 -17.82 -6.31 -14.27
C ILE A 104 -19.09 -6.81 -14.96
N GLN A 105 -19.27 -8.13 -14.95
CA GLN A 105 -20.41 -8.81 -15.55
C GLN A 105 -21.26 -9.51 -14.47
N PRO A 106 -22.53 -9.83 -14.76
CA PRO A 106 -23.34 -10.71 -13.92
C PRO A 106 -22.61 -12.02 -13.58
N GLY A 107 -22.76 -12.50 -12.35
CA GLY A 107 -22.06 -13.64 -11.77
C GLY A 107 -20.65 -13.35 -11.23
N HIS A 108 -20.10 -12.15 -11.46
CA HIS A 108 -18.75 -11.82 -11.00
C HIS A 108 -18.69 -11.56 -9.49
N ARG A 109 -17.51 -11.82 -8.92
CA ARG A 109 -17.17 -11.55 -7.53
C ARG A 109 -15.97 -10.61 -7.48
N VAL A 110 -16.11 -9.48 -6.81
CA VAL A 110 -15.08 -8.43 -6.77
C VAL A 110 -14.70 -8.08 -5.35
N ILE A 111 -13.43 -7.74 -5.14
CA ILE A 111 -12.92 -7.21 -3.88
C ILE A 111 -12.55 -5.74 -4.09
N LEU A 112 -13.10 -4.85 -3.27
CA LEU A 112 -12.82 -3.43 -3.29
C LEU A 112 -12.20 -2.99 -1.96
N ASP A 113 -11.03 -2.38 -2.00
CA ASP A 113 -10.38 -1.78 -0.82
C ASP A 113 -11.03 -0.43 -0.46
N SER A 114 -10.64 0.21 0.65
CA SER A 114 -11.23 1.47 1.15
C SER A 114 -10.78 2.75 0.42
N GLY A 115 -10.03 2.63 -0.68
CA GLY A 115 -9.48 3.77 -1.41
C GLY A 115 -10.54 4.71 -2.01
N THR A 116 -10.16 5.97 -2.23
CA THR A 116 -11.05 6.95 -2.89
C THR A 116 -11.27 6.66 -4.38
N THR A 117 -10.39 5.89 -5.02
CA THR A 117 -10.58 5.41 -6.39
C THR A 117 -11.60 4.27 -6.44
N THR A 118 -11.50 3.29 -5.54
CA THR A 118 -12.44 2.17 -5.42
C THR A 118 -13.82 2.64 -4.96
N PHE A 119 -13.89 3.72 -4.19
CA PHE A 119 -15.14 4.42 -3.91
C PHE A 119 -15.86 4.91 -5.18
N GLU A 120 -15.15 5.48 -6.16
CA GLU A 120 -15.80 5.90 -7.42
C GLU A 120 -16.26 4.69 -8.26
N ILE A 121 -15.55 3.54 -8.19
CA ILE A 121 -16.01 2.28 -8.79
C ILE A 121 -17.33 1.85 -8.16
N ALA A 122 -17.37 1.79 -6.82
CA ALA A 122 -18.53 1.39 -6.03
C ALA A 122 -19.77 2.25 -6.35
N ARG A 123 -19.59 3.57 -6.50
CA ARG A 123 -20.69 4.48 -6.88
C ARG A 123 -21.31 4.14 -8.24
N LEU A 124 -20.51 3.68 -9.20
CA LEU A 124 -20.96 3.31 -10.54
C LEU A 124 -21.52 1.88 -10.59
N MET A 125 -21.02 0.98 -9.75
CA MET A 125 -21.51 -0.39 -9.61
C MET A 125 -22.95 -0.50 -9.12
N ARG A 126 -23.54 0.56 -8.55
CA ARG A 126 -24.96 0.58 -8.14
C ARG A 126 -25.96 0.20 -9.25
N LYS A 127 -25.54 0.24 -10.51
CA LYS A 127 -26.36 -0.13 -11.68
C LYS A 127 -26.21 -1.60 -12.09
N HIS A 128 -25.27 -2.33 -11.50
CA HIS A 128 -25.04 -3.74 -11.80
C HIS A 128 -26.04 -4.62 -11.05
N THR A 129 -26.26 -5.80 -11.61
CA THR A 129 -27.13 -6.84 -11.05
C THR A 129 -26.39 -8.16 -11.06
N ASP A 130 -26.67 -9.01 -10.08
CA ASP A 130 -26.04 -10.32 -9.92
C ASP A 130 -24.51 -10.21 -9.77
N VAL A 131 -24.06 -9.38 -8.82
CA VAL A 131 -22.63 -9.24 -8.50
C VAL A 131 -22.42 -9.39 -6.99
N ILE A 132 -21.35 -10.04 -6.57
CA ILE A 132 -20.94 -10.07 -5.16
C ILE A 132 -19.74 -9.15 -4.98
N ALA A 133 -19.85 -8.16 -4.10
CA ALA A 133 -18.77 -7.24 -3.76
C ALA A 133 -18.33 -7.47 -2.31
N MET A 134 -17.04 -7.73 -2.09
CA MET A 134 -16.44 -7.78 -0.76
C MET A 134 -15.59 -6.53 -0.52
N THR A 135 -15.72 -5.90 0.63
CA THR A 135 -14.91 -4.74 1.00
C THR A 135 -14.51 -4.74 2.47
N ASN A 136 -13.35 -4.15 2.75
CA ASN A 136 -12.95 -3.76 4.09
C ASN A 136 -13.25 -2.28 4.39
N GLY A 137 -13.69 -1.50 3.40
CA GLY A 137 -13.85 -0.06 3.48
C GLY A 137 -15.27 0.37 3.82
N MET A 138 -15.43 1.10 4.92
CA MET A 138 -16.73 1.64 5.35
C MET A 138 -17.30 2.64 4.31
N ASN A 139 -16.44 3.44 3.68
CA ASN A 139 -16.84 4.34 2.59
C ASN A 139 -17.37 3.61 1.36
N VAL A 140 -16.73 2.50 0.98
CA VAL A 140 -17.13 1.68 -0.16
C VAL A 140 -18.42 0.94 0.14
N ALA A 141 -18.53 0.35 1.34
CA ALA A 141 -19.77 -0.27 1.80
C ALA A 141 -20.93 0.73 1.77
N ASN A 142 -20.73 1.94 2.29
CA ASN A 142 -21.73 3.01 2.27
C ASN A 142 -22.16 3.39 0.84
N ALA A 143 -21.23 3.40 -0.12
CA ALA A 143 -21.54 3.70 -1.52
C ALA A 143 -22.40 2.61 -2.21
N LEU A 144 -22.40 1.39 -1.67
CA LEU A 144 -23.15 0.24 -2.19
C LEU A 144 -24.42 -0.07 -1.39
N LEU A 145 -24.76 0.71 -0.34
CA LEU A 145 -25.94 0.46 0.49
C LEU A 145 -27.25 0.36 -0.30
N GLU A 146 -27.37 1.14 -1.38
CA GLU A 146 -28.56 1.19 -2.24
C GLU A 146 -28.40 0.33 -3.51
N ALA A 147 -27.35 -0.48 -3.62
CA ALA A 147 -27.08 -1.34 -4.77
C ALA A 147 -27.82 -2.68 -4.63
N GLU A 148 -29.14 -2.72 -4.83
CA GLU A 148 -29.95 -3.95 -4.63
C GLU A 148 -29.48 -5.14 -5.47
N GLY A 149 -28.87 -4.89 -6.63
CA GLY A 149 -28.30 -5.91 -7.52
C GLY A 149 -26.91 -6.39 -7.12
N VAL A 150 -26.31 -5.84 -6.05
CA VAL A 150 -24.98 -6.18 -5.56
C VAL A 150 -25.08 -6.75 -4.15
N GLU A 151 -24.75 -8.02 -3.99
CA GLU A 151 -24.59 -8.63 -2.67
C GLU A 151 -23.30 -8.09 -2.03
N LEU A 152 -23.44 -7.44 -0.87
CA LEU A 152 -22.33 -6.79 -0.18
C LEU A 152 -21.83 -7.64 1.00
N LEU A 153 -20.55 -8.04 0.94
CA LEU A 153 -19.81 -8.69 2.01
C LEU A 153 -18.83 -7.69 2.63
N MET A 154 -18.78 -7.63 3.96
CA MET A 154 -17.85 -6.74 4.67
C MET A 154 -16.99 -7.52 5.65
N THR A 155 -15.69 -7.22 5.68
CA THR A 155 -14.79 -7.80 6.69
C THR A 155 -15.06 -7.17 8.06
N GLY A 156 -15.06 -7.98 9.11
CA GLY A 156 -15.02 -7.50 10.50
C GLY A 156 -13.61 -7.08 10.93
N GLY A 157 -13.42 -6.82 12.23
CA GLY A 157 -12.12 -6.50 12.81
C GLY A 157 -12.09 -5.10 13.45
N HIS A 158 -10.90 -4.48 13.45
CA HIS A 158 -10.71 -3.16 14.04
C HIS A 158 -10.81 -2.05 12.99
N LEU A 159 -11.53 -0.98 13.30
CA LEU A 159 -11.64 0.17 12.39
C LEU A 159 -10.40 1.07 12.48
N ARG A 160 -9.67 1.16 11.37
CA ARG A 160 -8.66 2.17 11.12
C ARG A 160 -9.32 3.44 10.60
N ARG A 161 -9.59 4.40 11.51
CA ARG A 161 -10.34 5.63 11.20
C ARG A 161 -9.74 6.45 10.05
N GLN A 162 -8.41 6.55 9.97
CA GLN A 162 -7.73 7.37 8.96
C GLN A 162 -8.01 6.91 7.52
N SER A 163 -8.14 5.60 7.31
CA SER A 163 -8.41 4.98 6.01
C SER A 163 -9.84 4.46 5.87
N GLN A 164 -10.68 4.65 6.90
CA GLN A 164 -12.04 4.11 7.00
C GLN A 164 -12.13 2.62 6.66
N SER A 165 -11.15 1.83 7.10
CA SER A 165 -11.01 0.41 6.75
C SER A 165 -10.91 -0.51 7.96
N PHE A 166 -11.45 -1.72 7.83
CA PHE A 166 -11.28 -2.80 8.80
C PHE A 166 -10.02 -3.62 8.50
N TYR A 167 -9.37 -4.13 9.56
CA TYR A 167 -8.20 -5.02 9.52
C TYR A 167 -8.22 -6.02 10.68
#